data_AF-A0A936IBM2-F1
#
_entry.id   AF-A0A936IBM2-F1
#
_cell.length_a   1.000
_cell.length_b   1.000
_cell.length_c   1.000
_cell.angle_alpha   90.00
_cell.angle_beta   90.00
_cell.angle_gamma   90.00
#
_symmetry.space_group_name_H-M   'P 1'
#
loop_
_entity.id
_entity.type
_entity.pdbx_description
1 polymer ?
#
loop_
_entity_poly.entity_id
_entity_poly.type
_entity_poly.pdbx_seq_one_letter_code
_entity_poly.pdbx_strand_id
1 'polypeptide(L)'
;MNKLFNSFERLLSIFVRLDRIILFIVIVIPGSVNIYFSQQEEHLDALGLMKAFSGLCWLAWIVAIGCHAKDKLIAIGIELRVLRNYVLRFFIVAVIYLLVKWVTEEVKTSYGNITIRYDSPVMLPILFAITFVITTLIAAKALVSAEQKKEATFKDYFTTLLLMLVPFIGVWNIQPRVQRI
;
A
#
# COMPACT_ATOMS: atom_id res chain seq x y z
N MET A 1 1.33 9.47 -22.89
CA MET A 1 0.96 8.70 -21.67
C MET A 1 1.59 7.32 -21.59
N ASN A 2 1.48 6.44 -22.60
CA ASN A 2 1.93 5.04 -22.50
C ASN A 2 3.39 4.82 -22.05
N LYS A 3 4.36 5.65 -22.47
CA LYS A 3 5.77 5.47 -22.05
C LYS A 3 6.00 5.65 -20.54
N LEU A 4 5.29 6.58 -19.90
CA LEU A 4 5.46 6.87 -18.47
C LEU A 4 4.86 5.75 -17.62
N PHE A 5 3.66 5.28 -17.98
CA PHE A 5 3.03 4.11 -17.35
C PHE A 5 3.87 2.85 -17.50
N ASN A 6 4.40 2.58 -18.70
CA ASN A 6 5.26 1.40 -18.92
C ASN A 6 6.57 1.47 -18.11
N SER A 7 7.16 2.65 -17.96
CA SER A 7 8.37 2.84 -17.15
C SER A 7 8.06 2.63 -15.66
N PHE A 8 6.90 3.10 -15.21
CA PHE A 8 6.44 2.92 -13.84
C PHE A 8 6.11 1.45 -13.52
N GLU A 9 5.43 0.73 -14.41
CA GLU A 9 5.18 -0.71 -14.26
C GLU A 9 6.49 -1.50 -14.19
N ARG A 10 7.52 -1.11 -14.96
CA ARG A 10 8.87 -1.70 -14.84
C ARG A 10 9.48 -1.47 -13.46
N LEU A 11 9.37 -0.25 -12.91
CA LEU A 11 9.86 0.04 -11.56
C LEU A 11 9.10 -0.79 -10.51
N LEU A 12 7.79 -0.90 -10.62
CA LEU A 12 6.97 -1.73 -9.72
C LEU A 12 7.36 -3.20 -9.79
N SER A 13 7.72 -3.71 -10.97
CA SER A 13 8.13 -5.11 -11.14
C SER A 13 9.36 -5.49 -10.28
N ILE A 14 10.17 -4.51 -9.87
CA ILE A 14 11.29 -4.72 -8.95
C ILE A 14 10.77 -5.23 -7.60
N PHE A 15 9.72 -4.63 -7.05
CA PHE A 15 9.16 -5.01 -5.74
C PHE A 15 8.68 -6.46 -5.70
N VAL A 16 8.18 -7.00 -6.80
CA VAL A 16 7.77 -8.41 -6.89
C VAL A 16 8.97 -9.37 -6.90
N ARG A 17 10.10 -8.92 -7.44
CA ARG A 17 11.33 -9.73 -7.54
C ARG A 17 12.18 -9.67 -6.27
N LEU A 18 11.99 -8.66 -5.42
CA LEU A 18 12.72 -8.54 -4.18
C LEU A 18 12.43 -9.71 -3.23
N ASP A 19 13.47 -10.12 -2.50
CA ASP A 19 13.29 -11.07 -1.41
C ASP A 19 12.45 -10.45 -0.28
N ARG A 20 11.70 -11.30 0.44
CA ARG A 20 10.88 -10.88 1.58
C ARG A 20 11.69 -10.15 2.65
N ILE A 21 12.96 -10.50 2.86
CA ILE A 21 13.85 -9.83 3.81
C ILE A 21 14.14 -8.39 3.36
N ILE A 22 14.43 -8.19 2.07
CA ILE A 22 14.71 -6.86 1.53
C ILE A 22 13.45 -5.99 1.62
N LEU A 23 12.28 -6.53 1.24
CA LEU A 23 11.02 -5.81 1.40
C LEU A 23 10.72 -5.48 2.85
N PHE A 24 10.98 -6.39 3.78
CA PHE A 24 10.82 -6.13 5.20
C PHE A 24 11.72 -4.98 5.66
N ILE A 25 12.99 -4.96 5.23
CA ILE A 25 13.92 -3.87 5.53
C ILE A 25 13.45 -2.55 4.93
N VAL A 26 13.04 -2.52 3.66
CA VAL A 26 12.67 -1.28 2.98
C VAL A 26 11.35 -0.71 3.51
N ILE A 27 10.41 -1.58 3.88
CA ILE A 27 9.06 -1.18 4.21
C ILE A 27 8.85 -1.07 5.72
N VAL A 28 9.23 -2.08 6.50
CA VAL A 28 8.88 -2.17 7.93
C VAL A 28 9.87 -1.41 8.79
N ILE A 29 11.17 -1.49 8.50
CA ILE A 29 12.19 -0.86 9.35
C ILE A 29 12.00 0.66 9.40
N PRO A 30 11.94 1.42 8.28
CA PRO A 30 11.77 2.88 8.32
C PRO A 30 10.45 3.32 8.96
N GLY A 31 9.39 2.51 8.84
CA GLY A 31 8.12 2.76 9.53
C GLY A 31 8.24 2.56 11.06
N SER A 32 9.03 1.59 11.49
CA SER A 32 9.22 1.23 12.90
C SER A 32 10.22 2.10 13.66
N VAL A 33 11.16 2.76 12.97
CA VAL A 33 12.16 3.68 13.57
C VAL A 33 11.50 4.72 14.47
N ASN A 34 10.30 5.18 14.12
CA ASN A 34 9.60 6.19 14.91
C ASN A 34 9.08 5.70 16.28
N ILE A 35 8.99 4.40 16.51
CA ILE A 35 8.67 3.85 17.84
C ILE A 35 9.80 4.17 18.83
N TYR A 36 11.04 4.23 18.33
CA TYR A 36 12.23 4.39 19.15
C TYR A 36 12.72 5.84 19.27
N PHE A 37 12.51 6.68 18.24
CA PHE A 37 13.07 8.04 18.18
C PHE A 37 12.06 9.17 18.46
N SER A 38 10.85 8.85 18.93
CA SER A 38 9.74 9.81 19.12
C SER A 38 9.95 10.97 20.11
N GLN A 39 11.12 11.08 20.75
CA GLN A 39 11.37 12.03 21.86
C GLN A 39 12.44 13.11 21.58
N GLN A 40 13.13 13.12 20.44
CA GLN A 40 14.13 14.16 20.14
C GLN A 40 13.63 15.10 19.03
N GLU A 41 13.42 16.37 19.38
CA GLU A 41 12.88 17.41 18.49
C GLU A 41 13.78 17.71 17.27
N GLU A 42 15.10 17.49 17.36
CA GLU A 42 16.06 17.78 16.29
C GLU A 42 16.01 16.81 15.08
N HIS A 43 15.24 15.73 15.15
CA HIS A 43 15.16 14.72 14.08
C HIS A 43 13.76 14.57 13.45
N LEU A 44 12.83 15.48 13.77
CA LEU A 44 11.43 15.41 13.34
C LEU A 44 11.27 15.32 11.81
N ASP A 45 12.08 16.07 11.04
CA ASP A 45 12.01 16.07 9.57
C ASP A 45 12.50 14.76 8.95
N ALA A 46 13.64 14.24 9.42
CA ALA A 46 14.18 12.96 8.94
C ALA A 46 13.24 11.78 9.28
N LEU A 47 12.64 11.78 10.47
CA LEU A 47 11.64 10.79 10.88
C LEU A 47 10.35 10.90 10.05
N GLY A 48 9.92 12.12 9.72
CA GLY A 48 8.81 12.37 8.80
C GLY A 48 9.05 11.78 7.41
N LEU A 49 10.25 12.00 6.86
CA LEU A 49 10.66 11.44 5.57
C LEU A 49 10.72 9.91 5.57
N MET A 50 11.26 9.29 6.62
CA MET A 50 11.31 7.82 6.73
C MET A 50 9.91 7.19 6.77
N LYS A 51 8.95 7.82 7.45
CA LYS A 51 7.54 7.39 7.44
C LYS A 51 6.91 7.50 6.06
N ALA A 52 7.13 8.65 5.40
CA ALA A 52 6.62 8.88 4.06
C ALA A 52 7.17 7.84 3.08
N PHE A 53 8.48 7.58 3.16
CA PHE A 53 9.16 6.57 2.36
C PHE A 53 8.59 5.16 2.61
N SER A 54 8.49 4.74 3.87
CA SER A 54 7.89 3.44 4.25
C SER A 54 6.48 3.28 3.69
N GLY A 55 5.63 4.31 3.85
CA GLY A 55 4.26 4.31 3.33
C GLY A 55 4.19 4.23 1.81
N LEU A 56 5.05 4.96 1.10
CA LEU A 56 5.13 4.89 -0.37
C LEU A 56 5.63 3.53 -0.84
N CYS A 57 6.63 2.94 -0.18
CA CYS A 57 7.10 1.59 -0.49
C CYS A 57 6.02 0.53 -0.20
N TRP A 58 5.25 0.69 0.89
CA TRP A 58 4.10 -0.16 1.20
C TRP A 58 3.06 -0.13 0.07
N LEU A 59 2.66 1.08 -0.32
CA LEU A 59 1.70 1.30 -1.41
C LEU A 59 2.23 0.74 -2.74
N ALA A 60 3.49 1.01 -3.07
CA ALA A 60 4.13 0.52 -4.29
C ALA A 60 4.14 -1.01 -4.32
N TRP A 61 4.45 -1.67 -3.20
CA TRP A 61 4.44 -3.13 -3.11
C TRP A 61 3.05 -3.72 -3.36
N ILE A 62 1.99 -3.18 -2.74
CA ILE A 62 0.60 -3.62 -2.98
C ILE A 62 0.24 -3.51 -4.46
N VAL A 63 0.62 -2.40 -5.08
CA VAL A 63 0.26 -2.16 -6.49
C VAL A 63 1.08 -3.01 -7.44
N ALA A 64 2.35 -3.26 -7.12
CA ALA A 64 3.18 -4.19 -7.85
C ALA A 64 2.56 -5.60 -7.87
N ILE A 65 1.98 -6.04 -6.75
CA ILE A 65 1.25 -7.31 -6.67
C ILE A 65 0.04 -7.31 -7.59
N GLY A 66 -0.79 -6.26 -7.55
CA GLY A 66 -1.97 -6.16 -8.41
C GLY A 66 -1.62 -6.13 -9.90
N CYS A 67 -0.57 -5.42 -10.30
CA CYS A 67 -0.08 -5.41 -11.68
C CYS A 67 0.47 -6.76 -12.11
N HIS A 68 1.27 -7.41 -11.26
CA HIS A 68 1.83 -8.72 -11.58
C HIS A 68 0.74 -9.79 -11.74
N ALA A 69 -0.23 -9.81 -10.83
CA ALA A 69 -1.37 -10.71 -10.90
C ALA A 69 -2.26 -10.42 -12.12
N LYS A 70 -2.46 -9.13 -12.47
CA LYS A 70 -3.17 -8.71 -13.70
C LYS A 70 -2.53 -9.35 -14.93
N ASP A 71 -1.21 -9.23 -15.08
CA ASP A 71 -0.50 -9.74 -16.26
C ASP A 71 -0.64 -11.26 -16.37
N LYS A 72 -0.59 -11.97 -15.24
CA LYS A 72 -0.82 -13.42 -15.18
C LYS A 72 -2.26 -13.82 -15.53
N LEU A 73 -3.25 -13.08 -15.06
CA LEU A 73 -4.65 -13.33 -15.37
C LEU A 73 -4.98 -13.11 -16.85
N ILE A 74 -4.42 -12.05 -17.46
CA ILE A 74 -4.55 -11.79 -18.89
C ILE A 74 -3.96 -12.94 -19.70
N ALA A 75 -2.80 -13.49 -19.29
CA ALA A 75 -2.19 -14.64 -19.94
C ALA A 75 -3.06 -15.92 -19.90
N ILE A 76 -3.96 -16.03 -18.92
CA ILE A 76 -4.89 -17.18 -18.74
C ILE A 76 -6.28 -16.87 -19.37
N GLY A 77 -6.48 -15.67 -19.92
CA GLY A 77 -7.75 -15.26 -20.53
C GLY A 77 -8.83 -14.82 -19.53
N ILE A 78 -8.45 -14.51 -18.29
CA ILE A 78 -9.38 -14.00 -17.26
C ILE A 78 -9.25 -12.47 -17.18
N GLU A 79 -10.26 -11.76 -17.67
CA GLU A 79 -10.29 -10.31 -17.62
C GLU A 79 -11.10 -9.76 -16.44
N LEU A 80 -10.40 -9.28 -15.42
CA LEU A 80 -11.04 -8.53 -14.33
C LEU A 80 -11.19 -7.05 -14.73
N ARG A 81 -12.43 -6.61 -15.03
CA ARG A 81 -12.75 -5.21 -15.38
C ARG A 81 -12.20 -4.19 -14.36
N VAL A 82 -12.14 -4.57 -13.09
CA VAL A 82 -11.68 -3.71 -11.99
C VAL A 82 -10.18 -3.38 -12.10
N LEU A 83 -9.38 -4.21 -12.79
CA LEU A 83 -7.93 -4.01 -12.96
C LEU A 83 -7.55 -3.09 -14.12
N ARG A 84 -8.49 -2.76 -15.03
CA ARG A 84 -8.19 -1.98 -16.26
C ARG A 84 -7.49 -0.64 -15.98
N ASN A 85 -7.92 0.05 -14.93
CA ASN A 85 -7.40 1.37 -14.55
C ASN A 85 -6.61 1.32 -13.23
N TYR A 86 -6.05 0.16 -12.86
CA TYR A 86 -5.48 -0.05 -11.53
C TYR A 86 -4.29 0.89 -11.24
N VAL A 87 -3.37 1.03 -12.19
CA VAL A 87 -2.20 1.94 -12.04
C VAL A 87 -2.63 3.41 -11.93
N LEU A 88 -3.67 3.83 -12.64
CA LEU A 88 -4.19 5.19 -12.50
C LEU A 88 -4.78 5.43 -11.10
N ARG A 89 -5.51 4.44 -10.56
CA ARG A 89 -6.05 4.52 -9.19
C ARG A 89 -4.94 4.61 -8.15
N PHE A 90 -3.83 3.91 -8.36
CA PHE A 90 -2.64 4.04 -7.52
C PHE A 90 -2.11 5.48 -7.50
N PHE A 91 -1.94 6.12 -8.67
CA PHE A 91 -1.46 7.50 -8.72
C PHE A 91 -2.38 8.44 -7.94
N ILE A 92 -3.69 8.24 -8.04
CA ILE A 92 -4.68 8.99 -7.25
C ILE A 92 -4.44 8.77 -5.74
N VAL A 93 -4.27 7.51 -5.30
CA VAL A 93 -4.01 7.19 -3.88
C VAL A 93 -2.68 7.80 -3.39
N ALA A 94 -1.62 7.72 -4.20
CA ALA A 94 -0.31 8.27 -3.88
C ALA A 94 -0.36 9.81 -3.76
N VAL A 95 -1.07 10.48 -4.67
CA VAL A 95 -1.28 11.93 -4.59
C VAL A 95 -2.08 12.30 -3.34
N ILE A 96 -3.17 11.58 -3.04
CA ILE A 96 -3.95 11.81 -1.82
C ILE A 96 -3.11 11.59 -0.57
N TYR A 97 -2.24 10.56 -0.55
CA TYR A 97 -1.32 10.31 0.55
C TYR A 97 -0.35 11.48 0.79
N LEU A 98 0.25 12.00 -0.27
CA LEU A 98 1.14 13.15 -0.18
C LEU A 98 0.38 14.40 0.28
N LEU A 99 -0.84 14.63 -0.24
CA LEU A 99 -1.69 15.73 0.19
C LEU A 99 -2.06 15.62 1.67
N VAL A 100 -2.40 14.43 2.18
CA VAL A 100 -2.57 14.22 3.62
C VAL A 100 -1.31 14.69 4.34
N LYS A 101 -0.14 14.20 3.96
CA LYS A 101 1.09 14.54 4.68
C LYS A 101 1.49 16.01 4.64
N TRP A 102 1.12 16.73 3.59
CA TRP A 102 1.56 18.11 3.38
C TRP A 102 0.54 19.14 3.88
N VAL A 103 -0.74 18.79 3.84
CA VAL A 103 -1.84 19.72 4.14
C VAL A 103 -2.39 19.49 5.54
N THR A 104 -2.24 18.29 6.11
CA THR A 104 -2.82 18.04 7.44
C THR A 104 -1.92 18.53 8.56
N GLU A 105 -2.51 19.22 9.51
CA GLU A 105 -1.87 19.61 10.77
C GLU A 105 -2.42 18.76 11.91
N GLU A 106 -1.56 18.36 12.85
CA GLU A 106 -1.98 17.66 14.06
C GLU A 106 -2.67 18.65 15.00
N VAL A 107 -3.99 18.53 15.13
CA VAL A 107 -4.79 19.34 16.05
C VAL A 107 -4.92 18.59 17.36
N LYS A 108 -4.58 19.28 18.46
CA LYS A 108 -4.79 18.80 19.83
C LYS A 108 -5.92 19.60 20.45
N THR A 109 -7.01 18.92 20.81
CA THR A 109 -8.14 19.54 21.52
C THR A 109 -8.44 18.76 22.79
N SER A 110 -9.01 19.44 23.78
CA SER A 110 -9.36 18.86 25.07
C SER A 110 -10.85 19.02 25.31
N TYR A 111 -11.52 17.93 25.64
CA TYR A 111 -12.92 17.93 26.07
C TYR A 111 -13.03 17.25 27.43
N GLY A 112 -13.21 18.04 28.49
CA GLY A 112 -13.08 17.55 29.87
C GLY A 112 -11.67 17.02 30.14
N ASN A 113 -11.58 15.80 30.69
CA ASN A 113 -10.30 15.12 30.96
C ASN A 113 -9.75 14.33 29.75
N ILE A 114 -10.41 14.40 28.58
CA ILE A 114 -10.00 13.65 27.39
C ILE A 114 -9.25 14.59 26.46
N THR A 115 -7.97 14.28 26.18
CA THR A 115 -7.20 14.93 25.12
C THR A 115 -7.35 14.13 23.83
N ILE A 116 -7.89 14.76 22.79
CA ILE A 116 -8.06 14.17 21.46
C ILE A 116 -7.01 14.78 20.54
N ARG A 117 -6.27 13.92 19.83
CA ARG A 117 -5.32 14.32 18.79
C ARG A 117 -5.79 13.76 17.46
N TYR A 118 -5.91 14.62 16.46
CA TYR A 118 -6.35 14.23 15.12
C TYR A 118 -5.73 15.11 14.05
N ASP A 119 -5.61 14.57 12.84
CA ASP A 119 -5.12 15.30 11.68
C ASP A 119 -6.25 16.11 11.03
N SER A 120 -6.08 17.42 10.88
CA SER A 120 -7.05 18.33 10.25
C SER A 120 -6.52 18.83 8.90
N PRO A 121 -7.33 18.84 7.81
CA PRO A 121 -8.74 18.46 7.77
C PRO A 121 -8.95 16.95 7.78
N VAL A 122 -9.82 16.46 8.67
CA VAL A 122 -10.11 15.02 8.89
C VAL A 122 -10.58 14.30 7.61
N MET A 123 -11.16 15.04 6.66
CA MET A 123 -11.62 14.47 5.39
C MET A 123 -10.48 13.85 4.57
N LEU A 124 -9.27 14.41 4.61
CA LEU A 124 -8.14 13.91 3.83
C LEU A 124 -7.65 12.54 4.32
N PRO A 125 -7.37 12.33 5.63
CA PRO A 125 -7.05 11.00 6.17
C PRO A 125 -8.13 9.95 5.89
N ILE A 126 -9.41 10.32 5.98
CA ILE A 126 -10.53 9.41 5.67
C ILE A 126 -10.51 9.01 4.19
N LEU A 127 -10.35 9.98 3.29
CA LEU A 127 -10.29 9.71 1.86
C LEU A 127 -9.09 8.82 1.50
N PHE A 128 -7.94 9.07 2.12
CA PHE A 128 -6.77 8.21 2.00
C PHE A 128 -7.08 6.78 2.47
N ALA A 129 -7.65 6.61 3.67
CA ALA A 129 -7.97 5.30 4.21
C ALA A 129 -8.92 4.51 3.30
N ILE A 130 -9.98 5.14 2.79
CA ILE A 130 -10.93 4.50 1.87
C ILE A 130 -10.24 4.08 0.57
N THR A 131 -9.50 4.99 -0.06
CA THR A 131 -8.84 4.70 -1.34
C THR A 131 -7.73 3.65 -1.20
N PHE A 132 -7.02 3.66 -0.06
CA PHE A 132 -6.06 2.63 0.30
C PHE A 132 -6.73 1.25 0.42
N VAL A 133 -7.80 1.13 1.21
CA VAL A 133 -8.53 -0.14 1.39
C VAL A 133 -9.05 -0.67 0.06
N ILE A 134 -9.62 0.18 -0.79
CA ILE A 134 -10.10 -0.22 -2.12
C ILE A 134 -8.94 -0.75 -2.97
N THR A 135 -7.79 -0.07 -2.97
CA THR A 135 -6.61 -0.47 -3.75
C THR A 135 -6.06 -1.83 -3.29
N THR A 136 -6.02 -2.06 -1.98
CA THR A 136 -5.61 -3.33 -1.37
C THR A 136 -6.60 -4.45 -1.67
N LEU A 137 -7.91 -4.16 -1.63
CA LEU A 137 -8.96 -5.13 -1.98
C LEU A 137 -8.80 -5.63 -3.42
N ILE A 138 -8.51 -4.73 -4.35
CA ILE A 138 -8.28 -5.08 -5.75
C ILE A 138 -7.02 -5.93 -5.91
N ALA A 139 -5.91 -5.58 -5.24
CA ALA A 139 -4.68 -6.39 -5.25
C ALA A 139 -4.91 -7.80 -4.68
N ALA A 140 -5.61 -7.90 -3.55
CA ALA A 140 -5.92 -9.18 -2.92
C ALA A 140 -6.78 -10.06 -3.83
N LYS A 141 -7.83 -9.48 -4.43
CA LYS A 141 -8.68 -10.20 -5.41
C LYS A 141 -7.85 -10.66 -6.60
N ALA A 142 -7.01 -9.81 -7.16
CA ALA A 142 -6.17 -10.14 -8.30
C ALA A 142 -5.21 -11.29 -7.99
N LEU A 143 -4.48 -11.21 -6.87
CA LEU A 143 -3.55 -12.24 -6.44
C LEU A 143 -4.23 -13.60 -6.28
N VAL A 144 -5.32 -13.66 -5.51
CA VAL A 144 -6.02 -14.93 -5.27
C VAL A 144 -6.66 -15.46 -6.55
N SER A 145 -7.16 -14.58 -7.43
CA SER A 145 -7.67 -15.03 -8.73
C SER A 145 -6.57 -15.65 -9.59
N ALA A 146 -5.36 -15.07 -9.56
CA ALA A 146 -4.20 -15.60 -10.29
C ALA A 146 -3.75 -16.96 -9.74
N GLU A 147 -3.71 -17.11 -8.40
CA GLU A 147 -3.38 -18.39 -7.75
C GLU A 147 -4.38 -19.49 -8.08
N GLN A 148 -5.68 -19.16 -8.06
CA GLN A 148 -6.74 -20.14 -8.28
C GLN A 148 -7.08 -20.35 -9.77
N LYS A 149 -6.50 -19.54 -10.66
CA LYS A 149 -6.79 -19.53 -12.11
C LYS A 149 -8.30 -19.39 -12.40
N LYS A 150 -9.02 -18.63 -11.58
CA LYS A 150 -10.45 -18.31 -11.71
C LYS A 150 -10.74 -16.97 -11.03
N GLU A 151 -11.89 -16.36 -11.30
CA GLU A 151 -12.30 -15.17 -10.55
C GLU A 151 -12.59 -15.52 -9.09
N ALA A 152 -11.84 -14.91 -8.16
CA ALA A 152 -11.98 -15.12 -6.73
C ALA A 152 -13.20 -14.36 -6.15
N THR A 153 -13.96 -15.03 -5.29
CA THR A 153 -15.04 -14.42 -4.51
C THR A 153 -14.50 -13.69 -3.27
N PHE A 154 -15.29 -12.81 -2.65
CA PHE A 154 -14.86 -12.07 -1.45
C PHE A 154 -14.34 -12.99 -0.34
N LYS A 155 -15.01 -14.14 -0.14
CA LYS A 155 -14.59 -15.13 0.86
C LYS A 155 -13.18 -15.67 0.59
N ASP A 156 -12.82 -15.83 -0.67
CA ASP A 156 -11.53 -16.40 -1.07
C ASP A 156 -10.37 -15.44 -0.79
N TYR A 157 -10.57 -14.13 -1.00
CA TYR A 157 -9.51 -13.13 -0.84
C TYR A 157 -9.57 -12.33 0.46
N PHE A 158 -10.57 -12.53 1.31
CA PHE A 158 -10.69 -11.80 2.58
C PHE A 158 -9.48 -11.98 3.50
N THR A 159 -8.98 -13.22 3.66
CA THR A 159 -7.78 -13.47 4.46
C THR A 159 -6.56 -12.77 3.86
N THR A 160 -6.40 -12.82 2.53
CA THR A 160 -5.32 -12.14 1.83
C THR A 160 -5.39 -10.62 2.02
N LEU A 161 -6.58 -10.03 1.99
CA LEU A 161 -6.81 -8.62 2.28
C LEU A 161 -6.33 -8.25 3.70
N LEU A 162 -6.72 -9.01 4.72
CA LEU A 162 -6.29 -8.76 6.09
C LEU A 162 -4.77 -8.84 6.25
N LEU A 163 -4.12 -9.83 5.60
CA LEU A 163 -2.66 -9.95 5.60
C LEU A 163 -2.00 -8.74 4.92
N MET A 164 -2.54 -8.26 3.81
CA MET A 164 -2.03 -7.08 3.10
C MET A 164 -2.30 -5.74 3.83
N LEU A 165 -3.14 -5.70 4.86
CA LEU A 165 -3.32 -4.50 5.67
C LEU A 165 -2.29 -4.37 6.79
N VAL A 166 -1.59 -5.46 7.14
CA VAL A 166 -0.63 -5.49 8.24
C VAL A 166 0.79 -5.62 7.71
N PRO A 167 1.65 -4.60 7.88
CA PRO A 167 2.89 -4.55 7.13
C PRO A 167 3.83 -5.75 7.18
N PHE A 168 4.24 -6.07 8.40
CA PHE A 168 5.13 -7.16 8.70
C PHE A 168 4.56 -8.53 8.29
N ILE A 169 3.28 -8.77 8.60
CA ILE A 169 2.63 -10.06 8.32
C ILE A 169 2.42 -10.24 6.82
N GLY A 170 2.00 -9.16 6.13
CA GLY A 170 1.77 -9.12 4.70
C GLY A 170 3.01 -9.49 3.92
N VAL A 171 4.13 -8.81 4.16
CA VAL A 171 5.39 -9.09 3.43
C VAL A 171 5.81 -10.56 3.62
N TRP A 172 5.71 -11.09 4.84
CA TRP A 172 6.18 -12.45 5.13
C TRP A 172 5.33 -13.54 4.49
N ASN A 173 4.00 -13.37 4.46
CA ASN A 173 3.07 -14.40 3.99
C ASN A 173 2.69 -14.23 2.51
N ILE A 174 2.61 -12.99 2.02
CA ILE A 174 2.16 -12.69 0.66
C ILE A 174 3.31 -12.72 -0.34
N GLN A 175 4.51 -12.24 0.01
CA GLN A 175 5.61 -12.21 -0.96
C GLN A 175 5.95 -13.59 -1.57
N PRO A 176 6.04 -14.68 -0.78
CA PRO A 176 6.29 -16.01 -1.35
C PRO A 176 5.15 -16.54 -2.24
N ARG A 177 3.94 -16.02 -2.07
CA ARG A 177 2.77 -16.38 -2.89
C ARG A 177 2.84 -15.66 -4.24
N VAL A 178 3.18 -14.38 -4.23
CA VAL A 178 3.34 -13.56 -5.45
C VAL A 178 4.48 -14.10 -6.33
N GLN A 179 5.56 -14.59 -5.73
CA GLN A 179 6.67 -15.18 -6.49
C GLN A 179 6.36 -16.55 -7.11
N ARG A 180 5.28 -17.21 -6.69
CA ARG A 180 4.87 -18.53 -7.20
C ARG A 180 3.94 -18.48 -8.41
N ILE A 181 3.31 -17.34 -8.67
CA ILE A 181 2.37 -17.16 -9.80
C ILE A 181 3.10 -16.78 -11.09
#